data_AF-E9UXR8-F1
#
_entry.id   AF-E9UXR8-F1
#
_cell.length_a   1.000
_cell.length_b   1.000
_cell.length_c   1.000
_cell.angle_alpha   90.00
_cell.angle_beta   90.00
_cell.angle_gamma   90.00
#
_symmetry.space_group_name_H-M   'P 1'
#
loop_
_entity.id
_entity.type
_entity.pdbx_description
1 polymer ?
#
loop_
_entity_poly.entity_id
_entity_poly.type
_entity_poly.pdbx_seq_one_letter_code
_entity_poly.pdbx_strand_id
1 'polypeptide(L)'
;MSVLTDSVSTVTTTESRGRSEARGNRRGFAVLDVETTGLDPYRDRVIQVAIRQIAADGTAESEWETLVNPGAGVDPGPVEVHGLTTADLAGAPPFRDVAATIAERLAGRVFVAHNAAFDWAFVAVESDRAGVRLEVLDWLCTMRFAKALALDVPDKSLATIAAYYAVEQLKAHDAGDDTRVAAEILLRELADADRAGLMLPLVACNSARHRLKRTLRRWFSGLARPSR
;
A
#
# COMPACT_ATOMS: atom_id res chain seq x y z
N MET A 1 5.30 56.50 -48.83
CA MET A 1 6.10 55.26 -48.72
C MET A 1 6.01 54.83 -47.25
N SER A 2 4.96 54.09 -46.87
CA SER A 2 4.91 52.63 -46.84
C SER A 2 6.12 52.00 -46.17
N VAL A 3 5.97 51.61 -44.91
CA VAL A 3 6.36 50.28 -44.44
C VAL A 3 5.52 49.88 -43.23
N LEU A 4 4.81 48.77 -43.41
CA LEU A 4 4.15 47.93 -42.42
C LEU A 4 5.19 47.25 -41.53
N THR A 5 4.85 46.97 -40.27
CA THR A 5 5.01 45.64 -39.66
C THR A 5 4.11 45.50 -38.43
N ASP A 6 3.10 44.64 -38.58
CA ASP A 6 2.60 43.58 -37.68
C ASP A 6 3.14 43.48 -36.23
N SER A 7 2.25 43.53 -35.21
CA SER A 7 1.64 42.39 -34.47
C SER A 7 2.64 41.68 -33.52
N VAL A 8 2.33 41.45 -32.25
CA VAL A 8 1.40 40.43 -31.71
C VAL A 8 1.05 40.81 -30.27
N SER A 9 -0.25 40.81 -29.95
CA SER A 9 -0.74 40.85 -28.57
C SER A 9 -0.66 39.44 -27.97
N THR A 10 0.06 39.28 -26.87
CA THR A 10 0.10 38.04 -26.11
C THR A 10 -1.23 37.87 -25.37
N VAL A 11 -2.09 37.02 -25.92
CA VAL A 11 -3.22 36.44 -25.19
C VAL A 11 -2.63 35.54 -24.10
N THR A 12 -2.69 35.97 -22.84
CA THR A 12 -2.44 35.11 -21.69
C THR A 12 -3.59 34.12 -21.56
N THR A 13 -3.45 32.93 -22.12
CA THR A 13 -4.40 31.84 -21.98
C THR A 13 -4.32 31.28 -20.56
N THR A 14 -5.31 31.61 -19.73
CA THR A 14 -5.48 31.14 -18.35
C THR A 14 -6.02 29.70 -18.29
N GLU A 15 -5.46 28.76 -19.07
CA GLU A 15 -6.00 27.39 -19.19
C GLU A 15 -5.03 26.25 -18.82
N SER A 16 -3.91 26.52 -18.14
CA SER A 16 -2.96 25.45 -17.76
C SER A 16 -3.09 24.92 -16.33
N ARG A 17 -3.95 25.49 -15.48
CA ARG A 17 -4.05 25.08 -14.07
C ARG A 17 -4.84 23.78 -13.83
N GLY A 18 -5.64 23.30 -14.79
CA GLY A 18 -6.51 22.13 -14.61
C GLY A 18 -5.96 20.78 -15.08
N ARG A 19 -4.88 20.77 -15.88
CA ARG A 19 -4.34 19.53 -16.49
C ARG A 19 -3.15 18.91 -15.75
N SER A 20 -2.59 19.65 -14.79
CA SER A 20 -1.36 19.27 -14.08
C SER A 20 -1.61 18.38 -12.85
N GLU A 21 -2.80 18.39 -12.26
CA GLU A 21 -3.09 17.54 -11.08
C GLU A 21 -3.37 16.09 -11.46
N ALA A 22 -3.73 15.84 -12.72
CA ALA A 22 -3.80 14.50 -13.31
C ALA A 22 -2.41 13.90 -13.63
N ARG A 23 -1.33 14.71 -13.58
CA ARG A 23 0.03 14.26 -13.88
C ARG A 23 0.81 13.96 -12.61
N GLY A 24 0.79 12.70 -12.23
CA GLY A 24 1.86 12.06 -11.47
C GLY A 24 1.95 12.49 -10.02
N ASN A 25 1.63 11.56 -9.13
CA ASN A 25 2.06 11.62 -7.75
C ASN A 25 3.59 11.85 -7.68
N ARG A 26 4.04 13.09 -7.43
CA ARG A 26 5.47 13.45 -7.37
C ARG A 26 6.22 12.83 -6.18
N ARG A 27 5.49 12.14 -5.29
CA ARG A 27 6.00 11.60 -4.04
C ARG A 27 6.59 10.19 -4.19
N GLY A 28 6.32 9.49 -5.29
CA GLY A 28 6.57 8.06 -5.39
C GLY A 28 5.66 7.25 -4.45
N PHE A 29 5.93 5.96 -4.40
CA PHE A 29 5.14 4.97 -3.69
C PHE A 29 6.02 4.18 -2.73
N ALA A 30 5.43 3.75 -1.62
CA ALA A 30 5.98 2.72 -0.75
C ALA A 30 4.94 1.60 -0.68
N VAL A 31 5.20 0.52 -1.41
CA VAL A 31 4.37 -0.69 -1.39
C VAL A 31 4.79 -1.48 -0.15
N LEU A 32 3.83 -1.85 0.69
CA LEU A 32 4.08 -2.54 1.95
C LEU A 32 3.11 -3.71 2.08
N ASP A 33 3.59 -4.79 2.67
CA ASP A 33 2.76 -5.92 3.10
C ASP A 33 3.20 -6.38 4.51
N VAL A 34 2.27 -6.90 5.31
CA VAL A 34 2.54 -7.49 6.63
C VAL A 34 1.91 -8.86 6.79
N GLU A 35 2.70 -9.78 7.37
CA GLU A 35 2.15 -10.97 8.00
C GLU A 35 1.91 -10.71 9.48
N THR A 36 0.87 -11.32 10.03
CA THR A 36 0.36 -10.99 11.39
C THR A 36 -0.10 -12.23 12.14
N THR A 37 -0.07 -12.17 13.48
CA THR A 37 -0.52 -13.28 14.34
C THR A 37 -2.03 -13.50 14.33
N GLY A 38 -2.80 -12.62 13.68
CA GLY A 38 -4.25 -12.61 13.68
C GLY A 38 -4.80 -11.38 12.94
N LEU A 39 -6.09 -11.05 13.13
CA LEU A 39 -6.78 -10.05 12.30
C LEU A 39 -7.11 -8.73 13.03
N ASP A 40 -6.91 -8.66 14.35
CA ASP A 40 -7.20 -7.46 15.15
C ASP A 40 -5.90 -6.71 15.49
N PRO A 41 -5.62 -5.55 14.86
CA PRO A 41 -4.37 -4.82 15.08
C PRO A 41 -4.18 -4.35 16.54
N TYR A 42 -5.25 -4.27 17.33
CA TYR A 42 -5.15 -3.88 18.74
C TYR A 42 -4.75 -5.05 19.67
N ARG A 43 -4.87 -6.29 19.20
CA ARG A 43 -4.58 -7.51 19.98
C ARG A 43 -3.42 -8.30 19.38
N ASP A 44 -3.43 -8.43 18.07
CA ASP A 44 -2.47 -9.19 17.28
C ASP A 44 -1.23 -8.34 16.94
N ARG A 45 -0.18 -9.02 16.50
CA ARG A 45 1.16 -8.47 16.25
C ARG A 45 1.57 -8.67 14.80
N VAL A 46 2.37 -7.74 14.27
CA VAL A 46 3.12 -7.94 13.02
C VAL A 46 4.27 -8.93 13.27
N ILE A 47 4.45 -9.87 12.35
CA ILE A 47 5.49 -10.92 12.40
C ILE A 47 6.39 -10.98 11.16
N GLN A 48 5.98 -10.35 10.07
CA GLN A 48 6.84 -10.03 8.92
C GLN A 48 6.40 -8.70 8.35
N VAL A 49 7.34 -7.92 7.83
CA VAL A 49 7.05 -6.70 7.08
C VAL A 49 7.99 -6.60 5.91
N ALA A 50 7.46 -6.20 4.75
CA ALA A 50 8.24 -5.90 3.57
C ALA A 50 7.81 -4.56 2.98
N ILE A 51 8.77 -3.82 2.42
CA ILE A 51 8.56 -2.50 1.82
C ILE A 51 9.36 -2.40 0.52
N ARG A 52 8.70 -2.02 -0.56
CA ARG A 52 9.32 -1.67 -1.84
C ARG A 52 9.05 -0.21 -2.17
N GLN A 53 10.11 0.55 -2.40
CA GLN A 53 10.03 1.95 -2.80
C GLN A 53 10.09 2.06 -4.32
N ILE A 54 9.15 2.83 -4.87
CA ILE A 54 9.04 3.10 -6.30
C ILE A 54 9.01 4.61 -6.47
N ALA A 55 9.83 5.12 -7.39
CA ALA A 55 9.85 6.52 -7.76
C ALA A 55 8.54 6.95 -8.44
N ALA A 56 8.32 8.27 -8.54
CA ALA A 56 7.13 8.84 -9.17
C ALA A 56 6.97 8.44 -10.66
N ASP A 57 8.08 8.10 -11.33
CA ASP A 57 8.10 7.65 -12.73
C ASP A 57 7.96 6.12 -12.89
N GLY A 58 7.79 5.39 -11.78
CA GLY A 58 7.68 3.94 -11.77
C GLY A 58 9.00 3.19 -11.61
N THR A 59 10.14 3.88 -11.51
CA THR A 59 11.45 3.24 -11.31
C THR A 59 11.53 2.59 -9.93
N ALA A 60 11.98 1.34 -9.83
CA ALA A 60 12.25 0.67 -8.55
C ALA A 60 13.48 1.32 -7.87
N GLU A 61 13.36 1.67 -6.59
CA GLU A 61 14.41 2.37 -5.84
C GLU A 61 15.06 1.49 -4.77
N SER A 62 14.26 0.86 -3.91
CA SER A 62 14.79 -0.01 -2.86
C SER A 62 13.78 -1.05 -2.40
N GLU A 63 14.30 -2.12 -1.81
CA GLU A 63 13.55 -3.21 -1.22
C GLU A 63 14.08 -3.46 0.18
N TRP A 64 13.20 -3.75 1.12
CA TRP A 64 13.56 -4.09 2.49
C TRP A 64 12.50 -4.99 3.09
N GLU A 65 12.93 -6.02 3.79
CA GLU A 65 12.04 -6.92 4.52
C GLU A 65 12.70 -7.40 5.80
N THR A 66 11.88 -7.79 6.76
CA THR A 66 12.35 -8.41 8.00
C THR A 66 11.24 -9.22 8.67
N LEU A 67 11.64 -10.28 9.37
CA LEU A 67 10.78 -10.90 10.38
C LEU A 67 10.70 -9.98 11.59
N VAL A 68 9.62 -10.09 12.36
CA VAL A 68 9.37 -9.32 13.56
C VAL A 68 9.03 -10.25 14.71
N ASN A 69 9.73 -10.12 15.83
CA ASN A 69 9.45 -10.91 17.02
C ASN A 69 8.21 -10.33 17.74
N PRO A 70 7.10 -11.09 17.86
CA PRO A 70 5.86 -10.61 18.46
C PRO A 70 5.93 -10.55 20.01
N GLY A 71 6.99 -11.08 20.61
CA GLY A 71 7.21 -11.16 22.05
C GLY A 71 7.11 -12.58 22.60
N ALA A 72 7.69 -12.80 23.77
CA ALA A 72 7.70 -14.11 24.41
C ALA A 72 6.27 -14.60 24.74
N GLY A 73 5.99 -15.85 24.37
CA GLY A 73 4.69 -16.48 24.62
C GLY A 73 3.56 -16.03 23.69
N VAL A 74 3.85 -15.22 22.68
CA VAL A 74 2.86 -14.87 21.65
C VAL A 74 2.85 -15.95 20.57
N ASP A 75 1.67 -16.49 20.30
CA ASP A 75 1.41 -17.44 19.22
C ASP A 75 1.67 -16.75 17.86
N PRO A 76 2.45 -17.35 16.94
CA PRO A 76 2.66 -16.81 15.60
C PRO A 76 1.38 -16.72 14.77
N GLY A 77 0.28 -17.35 15.19
CA GLY A 77 -0.98 -17.35 14.46
C GLY A 77 -1.06 -18.51 13.46
N PRO A 78 -1.79 -18.37 12.35
CA PRO A 78 -2.04 -19.44 11.40
C PRO A 78 -0.78 -19.76 10.56
N VAL A 79 0.14 -20.54 11.14
CA VAL A 79 1.39 -20.98 10.49
C VAL A 79 1.15 -21.65 9.13
N GLU A 80 0.01 -22.32 8.95
CA GLU A 80 -0.39 -22.91 7.67
C GLU A 80 -0.63 -21.88 6.54
N VAL A 81 -0.81 -20.61 6.90
CA VAL A 81 -0.98 -19.50 5.94
C VAL A 81 0.39 -18.93 5.57
N HIS A 82 1.12 -18.37 6.55
CA HIS A 82 2.36 -17.62 6.29
C HIS A 82 3.66 -18.42 6.48
N GLY A 83 3.59 -19.63 7.03
CA GLY A 83 4.74 -20.53 7.20
C GLY A 83 5.74 -20.14 8.30
N LEU A 84 5.43 -19.13 9.13
CA LEU A 84 6.35 -18.62 10.15
C LEU A 84 6.06 -19.25 11.51
N THR A 85 7.03 -19.96 12.07
CA THR A 85 6.93 -20.58 13.40
C THR A 85 7.50 -19.68 14.49
N THR A 86 7.19 -19.99 15.76
CA THR A 86 7.82 -19.33 16.90
C THR A 86 9.36 -19.41 16.85
N ALA A 87 9.92 -20.50 16.31
CA ALA A 87 11.36 -20.68 16.21
C ALA A 87 11.97 -19.70 15.18
N ASP A 88 11.30 -19.48 14.05
CA ASP A 88 11.74 -18.53 13.03
C ASP A 88 11.75 -17.08 13.56
N LEU A 89 10.75 -16.74 14.39
CA LEU A 89 10.56 -15.40 14.94
C LEU A 89 11.43 -15.10 16.17
N ALA A 90 11.98 -16.12 16.85
CA ALA A 90 12.65 -15.96 18.14
C ALA A 90 13.86 -15.02 18.09
N GLY A 91 14.62 -15.04 16.97
CA GLY A 91 15.80 -14.19 16.76
C GLY A 91 15.52 -12.86 16.07
N ALA A 92 14.28 -12.62 15.65
CA ALA A 92 13.91 -11.40 14.92
C ALA A 92 13.87 -10.17 15.85
N PRO A 93 14.07 -8.96 15.32
CA PRO A 93 13.89 -7.74 16.11
C PRO A 93 12.42 -7.56 16.50
N PRO A 94 12.11 -7.01 17.69
CA PRO A 94 10.75 -6.58 18.00
C PRO A 94 10.37 -5.36 17.15
N PHE A 95 9.08 -5.14 16.92
CA PHE A 95 8.60 -4.06 16.04
C PHE A 95 9.19 -2.68 16.38
N ARG A 96 9.29 -2.35 17.67
CA ARG A 96 9.85 -1.08 18.14
C ARG A 96 11.26 -0.78 17.62
N ASP A 97 12.06 -1.81 17.32
CA ASP A 97 13.44 -1.66 16.85
C ASP A 97 13.49 -1.42 15.33
N VAL A 98 12.42 -1.75 14.60
CA VAL A 98 12.31 -1.53 13.14
C VAL A 98 11.33 -0.40 12.78
N ALA A 99 10.60 0.13 13.75
CA ALA A 99 9.58 1.16 13.53
C ALA A 99 10.15 2.44 12.88
N ALA A 100 11.34 2.89 13.30
CA ALA A 100 12.00 4.06 12.71
C ALA A 100 12.35 3.81 11.22
N THR A 101 12.92 2.65 10.90
CA THR A 101 13.21 2.24 9.52
C THR A 101 11.96 2.21 8.65
N ILE A 102 10.84 1.68 9.18
CA ILE A 102 9.56 1.69 8.47
C ILE A 102 9.11 3.14 8.23
N ALA A 103 9.14 4.00 9.25
CA ALA A 103 8.74 5.39 9.13
C ALA A 103 9.56 6.15 8.07
N GLU A 104 10.89 5.98 8.08
CA GLU A 104 11.79 6.56 7.08
C GLU A 104 11.46 6.10 5.66
N ARG A 105 11.14 4.81 5.49
CA ARG A 105 10.80 4.24 4.19
C ARG A 105 9.44 4.67 3.66
N LEU A 106 8.50 4.99 4.55
CA LEU A 106 7.18 5.49 4.19
C LEU A 106 7.15 7.03 4.03
N ALA A 107 8.09 7.74 4.62
CA ALA A 107 8.07 9.20 4.73
C ALA A 107 7.91 9.89 3.38
N GLY A 108 6.88 10.74 3.30
CA GLY A 108 6.63 11.58 2.14
C GLY A 108 6.02 10.87 0.93
N ARG A 109 5.90 9.54 0.94
CA ARG A 109 5.40 8.70 -0.16
C ARG A 109 3.91 8.39 -0.04
N VAL A 110 3.30 7.91 -1.13
CA VAL A 110 1.98 7.27 -1.05
C VAL A 110 2.17 5.85 -0.53
N PHE A 111 1.48 5.51 0.57
CA PHE A 111 1.44 4.14 1.08
C PHE A 111 0.61 3.28 0.15
N VAL A 112 1.12 2.13 -0.28
CA VAL A 112 0.39 1.21 -1.14
C VAL A 112 0.40 -0.17 -0.52
N ALA A 113 -0.71 -0.88 -0.58
CA ALA A 113 -0.78 -2.29 -0.21
C ALA A 113 -1.97 -2.96 -0.91
N HIS A 114 -1.97 -4.28 -0.97
CA HIS A 114 -3.12 -5.05 -1.42
C HIS A 114 -4.04 -5.28 -0.22
N ASN A 115 -5.29 -4.80 -0.27
CA ASN A 115 -6.13 -4.67 0.94
C ASN A 115 -5.58 -3.69 1.99
N ALA A 116 -4.95 -2.61 1.54
CA ALA A 116 -4.21 -1.62 2.34
C ALA A 116 -4.84 -1.07 3.63
N ALA A 117 -6.16 -1.19 3.84
CA ALA A 117 -6.78 -0.83 5.11
C ALA A 117 -6.29 -1.71 6.26
N PHE A 118 -6.02 -2.99 5.96
CA PHE A 118 -5.52 -3.99 6.89
C PHE A 118 -4.07 -3.68 7.29
N ASP A 119 -3.18 -3.56 6.31
CA ASP A 119 -1.76 -3.30 6.52
C ASP A 119 -1.53 -1.98 7.24
N TRP A 120 -2.21 -0.92 6.78
CA TRP A 120 -2.13 0.40 7.40
C TRP A 120 -2.58 0.35 8.86
N ALA A 121 -3.62 -0.43 9.19
CA ALA A 121 -4.12 -0.55 10.56
C ALA A 121 -3.07 -1.18 11.49
N PHE A 122 -2.41 -2.25 11.06
CA PHE A 122 -1.34 -2.89 11.83
C PHE A 122 -0.12 -1.98 11.98
N VAL A 123 0.40 -1.44 10.89
CA VAL A 123 1.60 -0.59 10.91
C VAL A 123 1.36 0.67 11.74
N ALA A 124 0.18 1.30 11.63
CA ALA A 124 -0.16 2.48 12.42
C ALA A 124 -0.26 2.17 13.93
N VAL A 125 -0.88 1.04 14.31
CA VAL A 125 -1.01 0.66 15.73
C VAL A 125 0.34 0.24 16.32
N GLU A 126 1.14 -0.53 15.60
CA GLU A 126 2.48 -0.92 16.06
C GLU A 126 3.43 0.29 16.16
N SER A 127 3.34 1.24 15.21
CA SER A 127 4.13 2.48 15.27
C SER A 127 3.70 3.37 16.44
N ASP A 128 2.40 3.46 16.74
CA ASP A 128 1.88 4.16 17.92
C ASP A 128 2.38 3.51 19.22
N ARG A 129 2.36 2.16 19.30
CA ARG A 129 2.95 1.41 20.42
C ARG A 129 4.45 1.68 20.58
N ALA A 130 5.17 1.86 19.48
CA ALA A 130 6.59 2.18 19.47
C ALA A 130 6.91 3.67 19.69
N GLY A 131 5.88 4.54 19.74
CA GLY A 131 6.08 5.99 19.85
C GLY A 131 6.64 6.65 18.59
N VAL A 132 6.50 6.00 17.41
CA VAL A 132 7.01 6.49 16.13
C VAL A 132 5.86 7.04 15.28
N ARG A 133 6.05 8.26 14.75
CA ARG A 133 5.08 8.89 13.85
C ARG A 133 5.33 8.47 12.40
N LEU A 134 4.26 8.11 11.70
CA LEU A 134 4.29 7.85 10.26
C LEU A 134 3.90 9.11 9.47
N GLU A 135 4.76 9.53 8.54
CA GLU A 135 4.54 10.69 7.68
C GLU A 135 3.94 10.29 6.32
N VAL A 136 2.75 9.69 6.39
CA VAL A 136 1.98 9.27 5.21
C VAL A 136 0.73 10.14 5.10
N LEU A 137 0.56 10.80 3.95
CA LEU A 137 -0.61 11.65 3.70
C LEU A 137 -1.74 10.90 3.01
N ASP A 138 -1.41 9.97 2.13
CA ASP A 138 -2.37 9.24 1.32
C ASP A 138 -1.97 7.78 1.22
N TRP A 139 -2.99 6.92 1.12
CA TRP A 139 -2.82 5.52 0.79
C TRP A 139 -3.62 5.12 -0.44
N LEU A 140 -3.12 4.12 -1.16
CA LEU A 140 -3.74 3.48 -2.30
C LEU A 140 -3.86 1.98 -2.04
N CYS A 141 -4.96 1.38 -2.49
CA CYS A 141 -5.23 -0.04 -2.33
C CYS A 141 -5.37 -0.68 -3.72
N THR A 142 -4.46 -1.56 -4.11
CA THR A 142 -4.48 -2.19 -5.46
C THR A 142 -5.78 -2.97 -5.69
N MET A 143 -6.27 -3.70 -4.68
CA MET A 143 -7.61 -4.33 -4.72
C MET A 143 -8.74 -3.35 -5.09
N ARG A 144 -8.72 -2.12 -4.54
CA ARG A 144 -9.72 -1.08 -4.86
C ARG A 144 -9.44 -0.42 -6.20
N PHE A 145 -8.19 -0.35 -6.61
CA PHE A 145 -7.79 0.22 -7.89
C PHE A 145 -8.24 -0.67 -9.04
N ALA A 146 -7.99 -1.98 -8.97
CA ALA A 146 -8.57 -2.97 -9.89
C ALA A 146 -10.10 -2.90 -9.97
N LYS A 147 -10.78 -2.60 -8.85
CA LYS A 147 -12.23 -2.36 -8.87
C LYS A 147 -12.59 -1.07 -9.62
N ALA A 148 -11.85 0.01 -9.41
CA ALA A 148 -12.07 1.29 -10.10
C ALA A 148 -11.78 1.19 -11.61
N LEU A 149 -10.81 0.39 -12.00
CA LEU A 149 -10.49 0.03 -13.39
C LEU A 149 -11.49 -0.95 -14.00
N ALA A 150 -12.43 -1.47 -13.20
CA ALA A 150 -13.41 -2.46 -13.62
C ALA A 150 -12.79 -3.71 -14.27
N LEU A 151 -11.67 -4.20 -13.72
CA LEU A 151 -11.02 -5.42 -14.23
C LEU A 151 -11.99 -6.60 -14.21
N ASP A 152 -12.08 -7.30 -15.35
CA ASP A 152 -12.93 -8.47 -15.56
C ASP A 152 -12.25 -9.73 -14.98
N VAL A 153 -12.46 -9.94 -13.69
CA VAL A 153 -11.89 -11.04 -12.91
C VAL A 153 -12.88 -11.50 -11.84
N PRO A 154 -12.86 -12.79 -11.44
CA PRO A 154 -13.87 -13.35 -10.53
C PRO A 154 -13.88 -12.72 -9.13
N ASP A 155 -12.70 -12.32 -8.64
CA ASP A 155 -12.54 -11.59 -7.39
C ASP A 155 -11.35 -10.62 -7.51
N LYS A 156 -11.03 -9.92 -6.41
CA LYS A 156 -9.96 -8.92 -6.36
C LYS A 156 -8.85 -9.32 -5.40
N SER A 157 -8.64 -10.62 -5.21
CA SER A 157 -7.48 -11.12 -4.47
C SER A 157 -6.17 -10.81 -5.21
N LEU A 158 -5.05 -10.83 -4.47
CA LEU A 158 -3.73 -10.56 -5.04
C LEU A 158 -3.42 -11.54 -6.16
N ALA A 159 -3.62 -12.84 -5.91
CA ALA A 159 -3.40 -13.90 -6.88
C ALA A 159 -4.25 -13.72 -8.15
N THR A 160 -5.52 -13.37 -8.02
CA THR A 160 -6.40 -13.16 -9.18
C THR A 160 -5.98 -11.95 -10.02
N ILE A 161 -5.61 -10.84 -9.39
CA ILE A 161 -5.15 -9.64 -10.12
C ILE A 161 -3.75 -9.88 -10.73
N ALA A 162 -2.87 -10.60 -10.02
CA ALA A 162 -1.57 -11.01 -10.52
C ALA A 162 -1.72 -11.85 -11.79
N ALA A 163 -2.60 -12.86 -11.76
CA ALA A 163 -2.92 -13.69 -12.92
C ALA A 163 -3.47 -12.87 -14.11
N TYR A 164 -4.35 -11.90 -13.86
CA TYR A 164 -4.88 -11.00 -14.89
C TYR A 164 -3.77 -10.22 -15.61
N TYR A 165 -2.78 -9.73 -14.85
CA TYR A 165 -1.64 -9.00 -15.38
C TYR A 165 -0.45 -9.87 -15.82
N ALA A 166 -0.59 -11.20 -15.77
CA ALA A 166 0.48 -12.16 -16.00
C ALA A 166 1.73 -11.91 -15.12
N VAL A 167 1.50 -11.53 -13.87
CA VAL A 167 2.52 -11.43 -12.82
C VAL A 167 2.57 -12.76 -12.08
N GLU A 168 3.75 -13.37 -12.02
CA GLU A 168 3.95 -14.62 -11.28
C GLU A 168 4.05 -14.32 -9.78
N GLN A 169 3.32 -15.09 -8.97
CA GLN A 169 3.46 -15.13 -7.51
C GLN A 169 4.14 -16.46 -7.14
N LEU A 170 5.29 -16.36 -6.49
CA LEU A 170 6.15 -17.52 -6.18
C LEU A 170 5.81 -18.12 -4.82
N LYS A 171 5.44 -17.27 -3.85
CA LYS A 171 5.16 -17.67 -2.48
C LYS A 171 4.07 -16.76 -1.89
N ALA A 172 2.82 -17.19 -2.03
CA ALA A 172 1.70 -16.50 -1.41
C ALA A 172 1.83 -16.49 0.13
N HIS A 173 1.40 -15.39 0.76
CA HIS A 173 1.51 -15.18 2.21
C HIS A 173 2.96 -15.11 2.70
N ASP A 174 3.80 -14.50 1.87
CA ASP A 174 5.13 -14.06 2.22
C ASP A 174 5.22 -12.58 1.89
N ALA A 175 5.42 -11.73 2.90
CA ALA A 175 5.33 -10.29 2.70
C ALA A 175 6.30 -9.78 1.61
N GLY A 176 7.47 -10.40 1.46
CA GLY A 176 8.46 -10.05 0.46
C GLY A 176 7.97 -10.28 -0.97
N ASP A 177 7.44 -11.48 -1.23
CA ASP A 177 6.85 -11.83 -2.52
C ASP A 177 5.54 -11.08 -2.78
N ASP A 178 4.68 -10.94 -1.78
CA ASP A 178 3.40 -10.24 -1.91
C ASP A 178 3.60 -8.75 -2.20
N THR A 179 4.61 -8.11 -1.56
CA THR A 179 4.99 -6.73 -1.90
C THR A 179 5.54 -6.63 -3.33
N ARG A 180 6.31 -7.62 -3.80
CA ARG A 180 6.82 -7.65 -5.19
C ARG A 180 5.67 -7.72 -6.18
N VAL A 181 4.76 -8.67 -5.99
CA VAL A 181 3.58 -8.86 -6.82
C VAL A 181 2.69 -7.62 -6.80
N ALA A 182 2.43 -7.04 -5.62
CA ALA A 182 1.65 -5.82 -5.48
C ALA A 182 2.30 -4.62 -6.17
N ALA A 183 3.62 -4.50 -6.15
CA ALA A 183 4.37 -3.46 -6.87
C ALA A 183 4.22 -3.59 -8.38
N GLU A 184 4.34 -4.81 -8.92
CA GLU A 184 4.14 -5.06 -10.35
C GLU A 184 2.70 -4.77 -10.77
N ILE A 185 1.71 -5.22 -9.99
CA ILE A 185 0.29 -4.90 -10.20
C ILE A 185 0.08 -3.39 -10.21
N LEU A 186 0.61 -2.66 -9.21
CA LEU A 186 0.48 -1.21 -9.13
C LEU A 186 0.95 -0.53 -10.41
N LEU A 187 2.12 -0.91 -10.94
CA LEU A 187 2.65 -0.32 -12.17
C LEU A 187 1.74 -0.57 -13.38
N ARG A 188 1.09 -1.74 -13.46
CA ARG A 188 0.11 -2.05 -14.52
C ARG A 188 -1.17 -1.24 -14.36
N GLU A 189 -1.70 -1.16 -13.14
CA GLU A 189 -2.90 -0.38 -12.82
C GLU A 189 -2.69 1.12 -13.08
N LEU A 190 -1.52 1.66 -12.74
CA LEU A 190 -1.15 3.05 -13.05
C LEU A 190 -1.15 3.29 -14.57
N ALA A 191 -0.60 2.36 -15.35
CA ALA A 191 -0.59 2.46 -16.80
C ALA A 191 -1.99 2.33 -17.42
N ASP A 192 -2.85 1.46 -16.88
CA ASP A 192 -4.26 1.37 -17.28
C ASP A 192 -5.04 2.65 -16.95
N ALA A 193 -4.83 3.20 -15.75
CA ALA A 193 -5.47 4.43 -15.34
C ALA A 193 -5.09 5.61 -16.23
N ASP A 194 -3.81 5.73 -16.60
CA ASP A 194 -3.35 6.75 -17.54
C ASP A 194 -4.05 6.61 -18.91
N ARG A 195 -4.10 5.38 -19.46
CA ARG A 195 -4.82 5.09 -20.71
C ARG A 195 -6.32 5.42 -20.62
N ALA A 196 -6.93 5.16 -19.48
CA ALA A 196 -8.35 5.39 -19.24
C ALA A 196 -8.67 6.85 -18.82
N GLY A 197 -7.65 7.69 -18.59
CA GLY A 197 -7.84 9.02 -17.99
C GLY A 197 -8.46 8.98 -16.59
N LEU A 198 -8.26 7.87 -15.86
CA LEU A 198 -8.82 7.66 -14.53
C LEU A 198 -7.92 8.31 -13.47
N MET A 199 -8.54 9.05 -12.54
CA MET A 199 -7.83 9.57 -11.37
C MET A 199 -7.43 8.44 -10.41
N LEU A 200 -6.27 8.57 -9.78
CA LEU A 200 -5.81 7.61 -8.79
C LEU A 200 -6.77 7.58 -7.58
N PRO A 201 -7.21 6.40 -7.12
CA PRO A 201 -8.15 6.26 -6.01
C PRO A 201 -7.45 6.42 -4.65
N LEU A 202 -6.76 7.53 -4.46
CA LEU A 202 -6.08 7.88 -3.21
C LEU A 202 -7.10 8.10 -2.08
N VAL A 203 -6.73 7.67 -0.89
CA VAL A 203 -7.47 7.91 0.34
C VAL A 203 -6.58 8.67 1.30
N ALA A 204 -7.02 9.84 1.75
CA ALA A 204 -6.27 10.60 2.74
C ALA A 204 -6.13 9.81 4.05
N CYS A 205 -4.89 9.69 4.54
CA CYS A 205 -4.60 9.26 5.90
C CYS A 205 -5.09 10.36 6.84
N ASN A 206 -6.27 10.16 7.44
CA ASN A 206 -6.77 11.10 8.42
C ASN A 206 -5.93 10.95 9.71
N SER A 207 -4.89 11.77 9.84
CA SER A 207 -3.97 11.84 10.99
C SER A 207 -4.66 12.30 12.29
N ALA A 208 -5.95 12.62 12.23
CA ALA A 208 -6.81 12.78 13.40
C ALA A 208 -7.14 11.40 14.02
N ARG A 209 -6.26 10.98 14.93
CA ARG A 209 -6.47 10.04 16.05
C ARG A 209 -7.87 9.38 16.13
N HIS A 210 -7.88 8.05 16.19
CA HIS A 210 -8.98 7.24 16.76
C HIS A 210 -10.34 7.28 16.04
N ARG A 211 -10.44 6.69 14.84
CA ARG A 211 -11.73 6.11 14.42
C ARG A 211 -11.64 4.80 13.62
N LEU A 212 -10.60 4.00 13.85
CA LEU A 212 -10.51 2.64 13.31
C LEU A 212 -11.63 1.70 13.84
N LYS A 213 -12.14 1.98 15.06
CA LYS A 213 -13.15 1.14 15.74
C LYS A 213 -14.46 0.96 14.96
N ARG A 214 -14.87 1.90 14.10
CA ARG A 214 -16.18 1.84 13.42
C ARG A 214 -16.12 1.26 12.02
N THR A 215 -14.95 1.28 11.38
CA THR A 215 -14.78 0.79 10.01
C THR A 215 -14.41 -0.68 9.99
N LEU A 216 -13.50 -1.14 10.87
CA LEU A 216 -13.06 -2.55 10.90
C LEU A 216 -14.18 -3.54 11.26
N ARG A 217 -15.09 -3.17 12.19
CA ARG A 217 -16.24 -4.01 12.58
C ARG A 217 -17.19 -4.36 11.42
N ARG A 218 -17.27 -3.51 10.40
CA ARG A 218 -18.14 -3.71 9.23
C ARG A 218 -17.46 -4.53 8.12
N TRP A 219 -16.13 -4.57 8.14
CA TRP A 219 -15.30 -5.26 7.14
C TRP A 219 -15.06 -6.73 7.51
N PHE A 220 -14.77 -7.01 8.78
CA PHE A 220 -14.61 -8.40 9.25
C PHE A 220 -15.93 -9.14 9.50
N SER A 221 -17.05 -8.44 9.68
CA SER A 221 -18.37 -9.08 9.77
C SER A 221 -18.86 -9.68 8.45
N GLY A 222 -18.20 -9.37 7.32
CA GLY A 222 -18.54 -9.90 6.00
C GLY A 222 -17.79 -11.18 5.61
N LEU A 223 -16.81 -11.62 6.41
CA LEU A 223 -16.00 -12.83 6.18
C LEU A 223 -16.45 -14.04 7.01
N ALA A 224 -17.57 -13.92 7.75
CA ALA A 224 -18.20 -15.07 8.36
C ALA A 224 -18.74 -15.98 7.25
N ARG A 225 -18.05 -17.09 7.00
CA ARG A 225 -18.53 -18.19 6.14
C ARG A 225 -19.96 -18.58 6.56
N PRO A 226 -20.87 -18.84 5.60
CA PRO A 226 -22.11 -19.51 5.94
C PRO A 226 -21.77 -20.91 6.46
N SER A 227 -22.27 -21.23 7.65
CA SER A 227 -22.20 -22.57 8.21
C SER A 227 -22.92 -23.56 7.29
N ARG A 228 -22.19 -24.56 6.79
CA ARG A 228 -22.64 -25.94 6.57
C ARG A 228 -21.45 -26.83 6.26
#